data_AF-A0A7I7PD75-F1
#
_entry.id   AF-A0A7I7PD75-F1
#
_cell.length_a   1.000
_cell.length_b   1.000
_cell.length_c   1.000
_cell.angle_alpha   90.00
_cell.angle_beta   90.00
_cell.angle_gamma   90.00
#
_symmetry.space_group_name_H-M   'P 1'
#
loop_
_entity.id
_entity.type
_entity.pdbx_description
1 polymer ?
#
loop_
_entity_poly.entity_id
_entity_poly.type
_entity_poly.pdbx_seq_one_letter_code
_entity_poly.pdbx_strand_id
1 'polypeptide(L)'
;MNEPAKRAVVCGAGMAGLFAARVLSEFYETVTLVERDRLTSDESERRGVPQGRHFHALSIGGFPTAGAIVPRAARCNRGRGREDVR
;
A
#
# COMPACT_ATOMS: atom_id res chain seq x y z
N MET A 1 -4.55 -32.56 8.29
CA MET A 1 -4.38 -31.61 7.16
C MET A 1 -5.24 -30.43 7.49
N ASN A 2 -4.66 -29.23 7.63
CA ASN A 2 -5.38 -28.05 8.11
C ASN A 2 -6.35 -27.59 7.03
N GLU A 3 -7.60 -27.34 7.39
CA GLU A 3 -8.57 -26.73 6.49
C GLU A 3 -7.99 -25.42 5.92
N PRO A 4 -8.18 -25.12 4.63
CA PRO A 4 -7.71 -23.87 4.06
C PRO A 4 -8.30 -22.71 4.87
N ALA A 5 -7.42 -21.89 5.47
CA ALA A 5 -7.85 -20.81 6.34
C ALA A 5 -8.72 -19.84 5.54
N LYS A 6 -9.98 -19.62 5.96
CA LYS A 6 -10.92 -18.71 5.27
C LYS A 6 -10.53 -17.23 5.38
N ARG A 7 -9.64 -16.89 6.33
CA ARG A 7 -9.32 -15.53 6.72
C ARG A 7 -7.82 -15.32 6.81
N ALA A 8 -7.35 -14.16 6.35
CA ALA A 8 -5.97 -13.72 6.50
C ALA A 8 -5.92 -12.38 7.23
N VAL A 9 -4.84 -12.16 7.98
CA VAL A 9 -4.53 -10.89 8.65
C VAL A 9 -3.21 -10.37 8.11
N VAL A 10 -3.19 -9.10 7.71
CA VAL A 10 -1.98 -8.40 7.27
C VAL A 10 -1.69 -7.28 8.26
N CYS A 11 -0.49 -7.30 8.86
CA CYS A 11 -0.05 -6.26 9.78
C CYS A 11 0.72 -5.18 9.02
N GLY A 12 0.17 -3.97 9.00
CA GLY A 12 0.69 -2.78 8.34
C GLY A 12 -0.09 -2.43 7.07
N ALA A 13 -0.56 -1.19 6.96
CA ALA A 13 -1.22 -0.61 5.79
C ALA A 13 -0.25 0.31 4.99
N GLY A 14 1.01 -0.08 4.91
CA GLY A 14 2.02 0.51 4.01
C GLY A 14 1.98 -0.10 2.60
N MET A 15 2.91 0.30 1.73
CA MET A 15 2.99 -0.22 0.35
C MET A 15 3.02 -1.77 0.30
N ALA A 16 3.89 -2.38 1.09
CA ALA A 16 4.03 -3.84 1.14
C ALA A 16 2.76 -4.53 1.65
N GLY A 17 2.13 -4.00 2.70
CA GLY A 17 0.90 -4.56 3.26
C GLY A 17 -0.30 -4.45 2.31
N LEU A 18 -0.40 -3.36 1.56
CA LEU A 18 -1.43 -3.22 0.53
C LEU A 18 -1.23 -4.17 -0.65
N PHE A 19 0.03 -4.39 -1.08
CA PHE A 19 0.33 -5.41 -2.10
C PHE A 19 -0.02 -6.81 -1.60
N ALA A 20 0.41 -7.15 -0.39
CA ALA A 20 0.11 -8.45 0.22
C ALA A 20 -1.40 -8.65 0.37
N ALA A 21 -2.13 -7.67 0.90
CA ALA A 21 -3.57 -7.76 1.09
C ALA A 21 -4.34 -7.95 -0.22
N ARG A 22 -3.90 -7.27 -1.29
CA ARG A 22 -4.51 -7.44 -2.61
C ARG A 22 -4.30 -8.85 -3.16
N VAL A 23 -3.07 -9.35 -3.12
CA VAL A 23 -2.77 -10.72 -3.59
C VAL A 23 -3.55 -11.73 -2.76
N LEU A 24 -3.57 -11.59 -1.44
CA LEU A 24 -4.32 -12.47 -0.54
C LEU A 24 -5.84 -12.41 -0.78
N SER A 25 -6.40 -11.29 -1.24
CA SER A 25 -7.83 -11.18 -1.53
C SER A 25 -8.31 -12.09 -2.67
N GLU A 26 -7.38 -12.63 -3.47
CA GLU A 26 -7.69 -13.60 -4.53
C GLU A 26 -7.81 -15.04 -3.98
N PHE A 27 -7.29 -15.31 -2.78
CA PHE A 27 -7.23 -16.65 -2.19
C PHE A 27 -8.04 -16.80 -0.90
N TYR A 28 -8.35 -15.70 -0.22
CA TYR A 28 -9.04 -15.69 1.06
C TYR A 28 -10.37 -14.95 0.97
N GLU A 29 -11.40 -15.48 1.62
CA GLU A 29 -12.73 -14.86 1.69
C GLU A 29 -12.68 -13.52 2.41
N THR A 30 -11.84 -13.40 3.44
CA THR A 30 -11.67 -12.15 4.19
C THR A 30 -10.21 -11.88 4.49
N VAL A 31 -9.74 -10.69 4.11
CA VAL A 31 -8.43 -10.17 4.48
C VAL A 31 -8.59 -8.95 5.37
N THR A 32 -8.09 -9.03 6.61
CA THR A 32 -8.12 -7.91 7.56
C THR A 32 -6.76 -7.23 7.60
N LEU A 33 -6.72 -5.93 7.30
CA LEU A 33 -5.52 -5.11 7.38
C LEU A 33 -5.51 -4.38 8.72
N VAL A 34 -4.46 -4.56 9.51
CA VAL A 34 -4.31 -3.92 10.82
C VAL A 34 -3.17 -2.91 10.74
N GLU A 35 -3.47 -1.64 11.00
CA GLU A 35 -2.48 -0.56 11.05
C GLU A 35 -2.50 0.09 12.43
N ARG A 36 -1.31 0.46 12.92
CA ARG A 36 -1.13 1.16 14.19
C ARG A 36 -1.56 2.62 14.08
N ASP A 37 -1.22 3.26 12.98
CA ASP A 37 -1.58 4.65 12.72
C ASP A 37 -3.03 4.78 12.26
N ARG A 38 -3.65 5.91 12.58
CA ARG A 38 -4.98 6.22 12.09
C ARG A 38 -4.92 6.47 10.57
N LEU A 39 -5.71 5.72 9.81
CA LEU A 39 -5.87 5.95 8.38
C LEU A 39 -6.85 7.12 8.16
N THR A 40 -6.38 8.18 7.51
CA THR A 40 -7.20 9.29 7.05
C THR A 40 -7.59 9.09 5.60
N SER A 41 -8.70 9.71 5.17
CA SER A 41 -9.06 9.78 3.75
C SER A 41 -8.06 10.62 2.93
N ASP A 42 -7.40 11.57 3.58
CA ASP A 42 -6.36 12.40 2.97
C ASP A 42 -4.99 11.71 3.00
N GLU A 43 -4.13 12.09 2.05
CA GLU A 43 -2.73 11.68 1.95
C GLU A 43 -1.89 12.38 3.03
N SER A 44 -2.21 12.11 4.30
CA SER A 44 -1.56 12.71 5.45
C SER A 44 -0.32 11.92 5.89
N GLU A 45 0.64 12.64 6.46
CA GLU A 45 1.83 12.04 7.04
C GLU A 45 1.46 11.16 8.22
N ARG A 46 2.01 9.94 8.23
CA ARG A 46 1.76 8.95 9.26
C ARG A 46 2.94 8.88 10.22
N ARG A 47 2.68 8.91 11.52
CA ARG A 47 3.71 8.86 12.57
C ARG A 47 4.61 7.64 12.44
N GLY A 48 4.06 6.49 12.08
CA GLY A 48 4.77 5.23 11.87
C GLY A 48 5.51 5.11 10.53
N VAL A 49 5.44 6.13 9.67
CA VAL A 49 6.12 6.16 8.36
C VAL A 49 6.91 7.47 8.20
N PRO A 50 7.93 7.75 9.03
CA PRO A 50 8.70 9.00 8.96
C PRO A 50 9.38 9.21 7.60
N GLN A 51 9.80 8.12 6.94
CA GLN A 51 10.33 8.11 5.57
C GLN A 51 9.27 8.34 4.47
N GLY A 52 8.00 8.52 4.80
CA GLY A 52 6.93 8.75 3.83
C GLY A 52 7.12 10.00 2.99
N ARG A 53 7.92 10.95 3.49
CA ARG A 53 8.27 12.22 2.81
C ARG A 53 9.44 12.09 1.82
N HIS A 54 10.15 10.96 1.84
CA HIS A 54 11.28 10.72 0.95
C HIS A 54 10.79 10.14 -0.37
N PHE A 55 11.57 10.35 -1.44
CA PHE A 55 11.27 9.77 -2.74
C PHE A 55 11.43 8.25 -2.71
N HIS A 56 10.41 7.53 -3.16
CA HIS A 56 10.39 6.06 -3.25
C HIS A 56 10.46 5.64 -4.71
N ALA A 57 11.67 5.52 -5.25
CA ALA A 57 11.87 5.02 -6.61
C ALA A 57 11.50 3.54 -6.70
N LEU A 58 10.65 3.17 -7.65
CA LEU A 58 10.43 1.78 -8.02
C LEU A 58 11.35 1.39 -9.18
N SER A 59 11.82 0.15 -9.18
CA SER A 59 12.60 -0.40 -10.29
C SER A 59 11.74 -0.53 -11.56
N ILE A 60 12.39 -0.67 -12.72
CA ILE A 60 11.72 -0.81 -14.03
C ILE A 60 10.73 -1.98 -14.04
N GLY A 61 11.05 -3.09 -13.37
CA GLY A 61 10.12 -4.20 -13.20
C GLY A 61 9.11 -3.98 -12.06
N GLY A 62 9.52 -3.30 -10.98
CA GLY A 62 8.68 -3.08 -9.81
C GLY A 62 7.51 -2.12 -10.06
N PHE A 63 7.70 -1.08 -10.86
CA PHE A 63 6.64 -0.11 -11.20
C PHE A 63 5.45 -0.73 -11.93
N PRO A 64 5.61 -1.45 -13.06
CA PRO A 64 4.50 -2.09 -13.75
C PRO A 64 3.83 -3.17 -12.90
N THR A 65 4.60 -3.96 -12.13
CA THR A 65 4.04 -4.96 -11.21
C THR A 65 3.20 -4.31 -10.11
N ALA A 66 3.69 -3.22 -9.50
CA ALA A 66 2.93 -2.48 -8.49
C ALA A 66 1.61 -1.93 -9.05
N GLY A 67 1.60 -1.45 -10.30
CA GLY A 67 0.40 -0.98 -10.98
C GLY A 67 -0.60 -2.11 -11.29
N ALA A 68 -0.11 -3.30 -11.65
CA ALA A 68 -0.97 -4.47 -11.89
C ALA A 68 -1.66 -4.96 -10.62
N ILE A 69 -0.95 -4.92 -9.48
CA ILE A 69 -1.50 -5.31 -8.18
C ILE A 69 -2.43 -4.21 -7.66
N VAL A 70 -1.96 -2.96 -7.58
CA VAL A 70 -2.72 -1.80 -7.11
C VAL A 70 -2.76 -0.73 -8.20
N PRO A 71 -3.87 -0.61 -8.96
CA PRO A 71 -3.96 0.35 -10.07
C PRO A 71 -3.71 1.81 -9.68
N ARG A 72 -3.95 2.18 -8.41
CA ARG A 72 -3.63 3.52 -7.89
C ARG A 72 -2.13 3.76 -7.70
N ALA A 73 -1.32 2.72 -7.49
CA ALA A 73 0.12 2.84 -7.32
C ALA A 73 0.82 3.41 -8.56
N ALA A 74 0.31 3.12 -9.75
CA ALA A 74 0.81 3.70 -11.01
C ALA A 74 0.60 5.23 -11.11
N ARG A 75 -0.28 5.83 -10.28
CA ARG A 75 -0.55 7.27 -10.29
C ARG A 75 0.40 8.09 -9.41
N CYS A 76 1.05 7.47 -8.42
CA CYS A 76 1.82 8.16 -7.38
C CYS A 76 3.29 8.49 -7.78
N ASN A 77 3.74 8.06 -8.96
CA ASN A 77 5.10 8.37 -9.45
C ASN A 77 5.20 9.69 -10.24
N ARG A 78 4.07 10.37 -10.49
CA ARG A 78 4.10 11.78 -10.90
C ARG A 78 4.46 12.57 -9.67
N GLY A 79 5.74 12.86 -9.48
CA GLY A 79 6.21 13.69 -8.39
C GLY A 79 5.38 14.97 -8.32
N ARG A 80 4.52 15.08 -7.30
CA ARG A 80 4.01 16.39 -6.90
C ARG A 80 5.15 17.05 -6.14
N GLY A 81 6.08 17.62 -6.92
CA GLY A 81 6.82 18.77 -6.42
C GLY A 81 5.81 19.77 -5.87
N ARG A 82 6.16 20.43 -4.78
CA ARG A 82 5.45 21.63 -4.32
C ARG A 82 5.18 22.52 -5.54
N GLU A 83 3.93 22.54 -5.99
CA GLU A 83 3.44 23.66 -6.78
C GLU A 83 3.13 24.73 -5.74
N ASP A 84 4.06 25.67 -5.58
CA ASP A 84 3.88 26.87 -4.79
C ASP A 84 2.61 27.59 -5.28
N VAL A 85 1.56 27.56 -4.46
CA VAL A 85 0.41 28.44 -4.64
C VAL A 85 0.77 29.77 -3.98
N ARG A 86 1.23 30.70 -4.82
CA ARG A 86 0.79 32.09 -4.69
C ARG A 86 -0.64 32.19 -5.20
#